data_AF-A0AAV5D5D4-F1
#
_entry.id   AF-A0AAV5D5D4-F1
#
_cell.length_a   1.000
_cell.length_b   1.000
_cell.length_c   1.000
_cell.angle_alpha   90.00
_cell.angle_beta   90.00
_cell.angle_gamma   90.00
#
_symmetry.space_group_name_H-M   'P 1'
#
loop_
_entity.id
_entity.type
_entity.pdbx_description
1 polymer ?
#
loop_
_entity_poly.entity_id
_entity_poly.type
_entity_poly.pdbx_seq_one_letter_code
_entity_poly.pdbx_strand_id
1 'polypeptide(L)'
;MEGAMVSASMGVIKSVLTKFTTLLEKKYKLIKDVKKDIISLRDEMSSMNALLTKLSDMEALDVQQKEWRDKVRELAYDTEDCIDIFMHKIGDGGAKAGIGNRLKEVKARYNIAGLIEELKSRAVEISNHCSRYKLDEGISGSSGHHAVAIDPRVQALYVEPANLMGIDEPRSKIIRWLMEEEMKQLKVVSIVGSGGMGKTTLANQVYNKCKEHFDCTAFLSVSQNPDLIKVLINLLSELGYHVSHFDYSNYNEKKLIDKIRKGLKDKRMTALRTLATVPLTDVENIKEIGHLSNIKDLKLCGNSSCKQITYGELLTSLCKLAICSLQSLVIRPEYLFGFEDITLCCDFLTGWSPPPRHLYRLHVLNCPFSVIPKWISLLDNLSSLKIQVVALSGDGVEALAKLPSLLHLTLSVQDHVPEEGIIICSKAFQNLKEFRFTYEAPCLAFEAGAMPRLLTLSIDCYAQRAQQDNGILAGIEHLVNLKSFKVRIYNRSCISASYAYCSKSKETLVEEDRQRNLEMCDIHNLQAALKKAISRHPRRSDISIVFW
;
A
#
# COMPACT_ATOMS: atom_id res chain seq x y z
N MET A 1 7.94 -7.29 25.02
CA MET A 1 9.37 -7.28 24.64
C MET A 1 9.82 -8.62 24.05
N GLU A 2 9.13 -9.72 24.38
CA GLU A 2 9.45 -11.08 23.92
C GLU A 2 9.39 -11.26 22.39
N GLY A 3 8.36 -10.73 21.72
CA GLY A 3 8.26 -10.81 20.25
C GLY A 3 9.41 -10.10 19.51
N ALA A 4 9.93 -9.00 20.05
CA ALA A 4 11.11 -8.32 19.49
C ALA A 4 12.39 -9.17 19.63
N MET A 5 12.52 -9.91 20.74
CA MET A 5 13.65 -10.82 20.95
C MET A 5 13.59 -12.04 20.04
N VAL A 6 12.40 -12.60 19.79
CA VAL A 6 12.22 -13.71 18.83
C VAL A 6 12.53 -13.22 17.40
N SER A 7 12.09 -12.02 17.03
CA SER A 7 12.37 -11.42 15.72
C SER A 7 13.86 -11.20 15.49
N ALA A 8 14.61 -10.76 16.51
CA ALA A 8 16.07 -10.63 16.43
C ALA A 8 16.75 -11.99 16.16
N SER A 9 16.37 -13.05 16.89
CA SER A 9 16.90 -14.40 16.66
C SER A 9 16.59 -14.92 15.25
N MET A 10 15.39 -14.67 14.73
CA MET A 10 15.02 -15.04 13.35
C MET A 10 15.83 -14.29 12.29
N GLY A 11 16.18 -13.02 12.55
CA GLY A 11 17.01 -12.23 11.65
C GLY A 11 18.40 -12.84 11.43
N VAL A 12 19.04 -13.25 12.53
CA VAL A 12 20.36 -13.89 12.52
C VAL A 12 20.32 -15.23 11.77
N ILE A 13 19.33 -16.08 12.03
CA ILE A 13 19.23 -17.38 11.34
C ILE A 13 19.01 -17.20 9.83
N LYS A 14 18.20 -16.23 9.40
CA LYS A 14 18.02 -15.94 7.96
C LYS A 14 19.32 -15.48 7.30
N SER A 15 20.15 -14.70 8.01
CA SER A 15 21.49 -14.34 7.56
C SER A 15 22.36 -15.60 7.38
N VAL A 16 22.42 -16.45 8.40
CA VAL A 16 23.19 -17.71 8.37
C VAL A 16 22.76 -18.63 7.22
N LEU A 17 21.46 -18.83 7.01
CA LEU A 17 20.93 -19.67 5.92
C LEU A 17 21.34 -19.15 4.53
N THR A 18 21.40 -17.83 4.38
CA THR A 18 21.84 -17.17 3.15
C THR A 18 23.33 -17.39 2.95
N LYS A 19 24.14 -17.18 4.00
CA LYS A 19 25.59 -17.40 3.98
C LYS A 19 25.95 -18.85 3.67
N PHE A 20 25.24 -19.83 4.24
CA PHE A 20 25.40 -21.25 3.87
C PHE A 20 25.10 -21.53 2.41
N THR A 21 24.04 -20.93 1.86
CA THR A 21 23.70 -21.05 0.44
C THR A 21 24.84 -20.53 -0.42
N THR A 22 25.41 -19.39 -0.05
CA THR A 22 26.57 -18.78 -0.71
C THR A 22 27.82 -19.66 -0.62
N LEU A 23 28.10 -20.30 0.52
CA LEU A 23 29.23 -21.22 0.70
C LEU A 23 29.13 -22.47 -0.19
N LEU A 24 27.91 -22.93 -0.47
CA LEU A 24 27.67 -24.11 -1.30
C LEU A 24 27.80 -23.83 -2.80
N GLU A 25 27.91 -22.56 -3.22
CA GLU A 25 28.17 -22.18 -4.60
C GLU A 25 29.54 -22.68 -5.10
N LYS A 26 29.65 -22.92 -6.41
CA LYS A 26 30.85 -23.47 -7.05
C LYS A 26 32.12 -22.64 -6.83
N LYS A 27 32.01 -21.38 -6.41
CA LYS A 27 33.13 -20.46 -6.17
C LYS A 27 34.00 -20.85 -4.97
N TYR A 28 33.45 -21.56 -3.97
CA TYR A 28 34.21 -22.06 -2.83
C TYR A 28 34.55 -23.54 -3.04
N LYS A 29 35.85 -23.84 -3.27
CA LYS A 29 36.37 -25.21 -3.48
C LYS A 29 36.41 -26.02 -2.17
N LEU A 30 35.24 -26.23 -1.56
CA LEU A 30 35.05 -26.99 -0.32
C LEU A 30 35.29 -28.49 -0.53
N ILE A 31 35.85 -29.14 0.50
CA ILE A 31 35.99 -30.60 0.59
C ILE A 31 34.59 -31.23 0.68
N LYS A 32 34.42 -32.42 0.10
CA LYS A 32 33.11 -33.09 -0.03
C LYS A 32 32.40 -33.27 1.32
N ASP A 33 33.12 -33.67 2.36
CA ASP A 33 32.55 -33.92 3.69
C ASP A 33 32.12 -32.61 4.37
N VAL A 34 32.93 -31.56 4.27
CA VAL A 34 32.56 -30.21 4.76
C VAL A 34 31.30 -29.67 4.07
N LYS A 35 31.12 -29.92 2.76
CA LYS A 35 29.86 -29.57 2.07
C LYS A 35 28.66 -30.30 2.66
N LYS A 36 28.82 -31.59 2.99
CA LYS A 36 27.76 -32.41 3.58
C LYS A 36 27.38 -31.89 4.96
N ASP A 37 28.36 -31.49 5.78
CA ASP A 37 28.11 -30.94 7.10
C ASP A 37 27.46 -29.55 7.05
N ILE A 38 27.86 -28.70 6.10
CA ILE A 38 27.21 -27.41 5.85
C ILE A 38 25.73 -27.60 5.45
N ILE A 39 25.43 -28.57 4.58
CA ILE A 39 24.04 -28.87 4.19
C ILE A 39 23.24 -29.32 5.42
N SER A 40 23.78 -30.26 6.20
CA SER A 40 23.14 -30.76 7.41
C SER A 40 22.85 -29.66 8.43
N LEU A 41 23.80 -28.75 8.65
CA LEU A 41 23.65 -27.65 9.60
C LEU A 41 22.64 -26.60 9.09
N ARG A 42 22.62 -26.34 7.77
CA ARG A 42 21.61 -25.47 7.13
C ARG A 42 20.19 -26.02 7.33
N ASP A 43 20.00 -27.33 7.14
CA ASP A 43 18.69 -27.96 7.29
C ASP A 43 18.20 -27.93 8.75
N GLU A 44 19.10 -28.17 9.71
CA GLU A 44 18.78 -28.06 11.15
C GLU A 44 18.42 -26.61 11.53
N MET A 45 19.19 -25.62 11.08
CA MET A 45 18.89 -24.21 11.33
C MET A 45 17.59 -23.74 10.67
N SER A 46 17.26 -24.28 9.49
CA SER A 46 15.96 -24.03 8.85
C SER A 46 14.81 -24.57 9.71
N SER A 47 14.98 -25.76 10.28
CA SER A 47 14.00 -26.37 11.19
C SER A 47 13.84 -25.57 12.50
N MET A 48 14.95 -25.09 13.07
CA MET A 48 14.93 -24.20 14.24
C MET A 48 14.26 -22.85 13.94
N ASN A 49 14.45 -22.29 12.75
CA ASN A 49 13.79 -21.05 12.33
C ASN A 49 12.26 -21.21 12.18
N ALA A 50 11.80 -22.37 11.68
CA ALA A 50 10.38 -22.68 11.63
C ALA A 50 9.75 -22.73 13.03
N LEU A 51 10.46 -23.30 14.02
CA LEU A 51 10.03 -23.28 15.41
C LEU A 51 9.95 -21.86 15.98
N LEU A 52 10.99 -21.03 15.76
CA LEU A 52 10.96 -19.63 16.22
C LEU A 52 9.83 -18.82 15.59
N THR A 53 9.49 -19.10 14.33
CA THR A 53 8.34 -18.49 13.65
C THR A 53 7.05 -18.81 14.41
N LYS A 54 6.82 -20.08 14.77
CA LYS A 54 5.67 -20.48 15.59
C LYS A 54 5.65 -19.80 16.97
N LEU A 55 6.80 -19.63 17.60
CA LEU A 55 6.92 -18.94 18.90
C LEU A 55 6.69 -17.41 18.78
N SER A 56 6.97 -16.81 17.63
CA SER A 56 6.75 -15.37 17.41
C SER A 56 5.27 -14.98 17.38
N ASP A 57 4.39 -15.93 17.05
CA ASP A 57 2.94 -15.74 16.98
C ASP A 57 2.25 -15.89 18.35
N MET A 58 2.99 -16.26 19.40
CA MET A 58 2.45 -16.45 20.76
C MET A 58 2.52 -15.16 21.58
N GLU A 59 1.44 -14.85 22.33
CA GLU A 59 1.37 -13.62 23.16
C GLU A 59 2.31 -13.66 24.37
N ALA A 60 2.62 -14.86 24.90
CA ALA A 60 3.54 -15.06 26.01
C ALA A 60 4.26 -16.40 25.86
N LEU A 61 5.57 -16.40 26.09
CA LEU A 61 6.37 -17.63 26.09
C LEU A 61 6.54 -18.16 27.51
N ASP A 62 6.42 -19.47 27.67
CA ASP A 62 6.79 -20.14 28.92
C ASP A 62 8.31 -20.13 29.15
N VAL A 63 8.73 -20.58 30.33
CA VAL A 63 10.13 -20.57 30.75
C VAL A 63 11.02 -21.43 29.84
N GLN A 64 10.49 -22.57 29.39
CA GLN A 64 11.21 -23.52 28.55
C GLN A 64 11.35 -23.02 27.11
N GLN A 65 10.29 -22.43 26.56
CA GLN A 65 10.30 -21.80 25.23
C GLN A 65 11.28 -20.61 25.17
N LYS A 66 11.39 -19.83 26.26
CA LYS A 66 12.39 -18.76 26.38
C LYS A 66 13.82 -19.29 26.35
N GLU A 67 14.08 -20.34 27.13
CA GLU A 67 15.40 -20.98 27.16
C GLU A 67 15.80 -21.53 25.79
N TRP A 68 14.86 -22.17 25.08
CA TRP A 68 15.11 -22.67 23.73
C TRP A 68 15.39 -21.56 22.74
N ARG A 69 14.58 -20.49 22.75
CA ARG A 69 14.81 -19.32 21.90
C ARG A 69 16.21 -18.75 22.11
N ASP A 70 16.63 -18.63 23.37
CA ASP A 70 17.94 -18.07 23.71
C ASP A 70 19.07 -19.00 23.25
N LYS A 71 18.98 -20.32 23.46
CA LYS A 71 19.99 -21.29 22.96
C LYS A 71 20.11 -21.30 21.43
N VAL A 72 18.98 -21.24 20.73
CA VAL A 72 18.95 -21.18 19.25
C VAL A 72 19.57 -19.87 18.76
N ARG A 73 19.35 -18.76 19.46
CA ARG A 73 19.97 -17.46 19.13
C ARG A 73 21.49 -17.52 19.27
N GLU A 74 22.00 -18.02 20.38
CA GLU A 74 23.46 -18.12 20.59
C GLU A 74 24.12 -19.03 19.55
N LEU A 75 23.50 -20.18 19.23
CA LEU A 75 23.98 -21.06 18.16
C LEU A 75 24.01 -20.35 16.79
N ALA A 76 23.01 -19.52 16.50
CA ALA A 76 22.94 -18.76 15.26
C ALA A 76 24.07 -17.73 15.16
N TYR A 77 24.37 -17.00 16.24
CA TYR A 77 25.50 -16.07 16.29
C TYR A 77 26.84 -16.79 16.11
N ASP A 78 27.08 -17.86 16.87
CA ASP A 78 28.32 -18.63 16.77
C ASP A 78 28.55 -19.19 15.36
N THR A 79 27.47 -19.60 14.70
CA THR A 79 27.52 -20.09 13.33
C THR A 79 27.77 -18.98 12.33
N GLU A 80 27.14 -17.81 12.51
CA GLU A 80 27.36 -16.63 11.69
C GLU A 80 28.83 -16.18 11.74
N ASP A 81 29.38 -16.06 12.95
CA ASP A 81 30.77 -15.68 13.19
C ASP A 81 31.75 -16.68 12.56
N CYS A 82 31.47 -17.98 12.70
CA CYS A 82 32.29 -19.03 12.08
C CYS A 82 32.30 -18.92 10.55
N ILE A 83 31.15 -18.67 9.92
CA ILE A 83 31.05 -18.52 8.47
C ILE A 83 31.76 -17.25 8.00
N ASP A 84 31.63 -16.15 8.73
CA ASP A 84 32.28 -14.88 8.39
C ASP A 84 33.80 -15.00 8.48
N ILE A 85 34.32 -15.66 9.52
CA ILE A 85 35.75 -15.99 9.65
C ILE A 85 36.22 -16.86 8.47
N PHE A 86 35.40 -17.83 8.02
CA PHE A 86 35.71 -18.66 6.85
C PHE A 86 35.77 -17.84 5.55
N MET A 87 34.72 -17.07 5.28
CA MET A 87 34.61 -16.27 4.05
C MET A 87 35.73 -15.24 3.97
N HIS A 88 36.09 -14.59 5.09
CA HIS A 88 37.22 -13.67 5.17
C HIS A 88 38.56 -14.36 4.86
N LYS A 89 38.82 -15.53 5.43
CA LYS A 89 40.09 -16.26 5.24
C LYS A 89 40.30 -16.80 3.82
N ILE A 90 39.23 -16.97 3.03
CA ILE A 90 39.30 -17.47 1.65
C ILE A 90 39.14 -16.35 0.61
N GLY A 91 38.51 -15.23 0.99
CA GLY A 91 38.33 -14.06 0.12
C GLY A 91 39.60 -13.24 -0.16
N ASP A 92 40.63 -13.33 0.68
CA ASP A 92 41.87 -12.52 0.59
C ASP A 92 42.93 -13.10 -0.38
N GLY A 93 42.49 -13.76 -1.45
CA GLY A 93 43.33 -14.48 -2.42
C GLY A 93 43.76 -13.63 -3.63
N GLY A 94 44.18 -12.38 -3.41
CA GLY A 94 44.77 -11.55 -4.45
C GLY A 94 46.15 -12.05 -4.88
N ALA A 95 46.20 -12.74 -6.02
CA ALA A 95 47.36 -12.96 -6.91
C ALA A 95 48.77 -13.00 -6.26
N LYS A 96 49.22 -14.21 -5.89
CA LYS A 96 50.60 -14.71 -6.12
C LYS A 96 50.67 -16.20 -5.80
N ALA A 97 50.84 -17.02 -6.84
CA ALA A 97 50.89 -18.47 -6.77
C ALA A 97 52.27 -18.94 -6.29
N GLY A 98 52.32 -19.55 -5.10
CA GLY A 98 53.48 -20.27 -4.58
C GLY A 98 53.01 -21.45 -3.71
N ILE A 99 53.80 -22.53 -3.64
CA ILE A 99 53.48 -23.79 -2.95
C ILE A 99 53.14 -23.56 -1.45
N GLY A 100 53.70 -22.51 -0.83
CA GLY A 100 53.38 -22.09 0.54
C GLY A 100 51.96 -21.53 0.75
N ASN A 101 51.33 -20.94 -0.27
CA ASN A 101 49.94 -20.44 -0.19
C ASN A 101 48.90 -21.57 -0.26
N ARG A 102 49.19 -22.65 -1.00
CA ARG A 102 48.35 -23.87 -1.02
C ARG A 102 48.30 -24.56 0.34
N LEU A 103 49.41 -24.60 1.08
CA LEU A 103 49.46 -25.20 2.41
C LEU A 103 48.67 -24.39 3.45
N LYS A 104 48.72 -23.06 3.39
CA LYS A 104 47.90 -22.16 4.24
C LYS A 104 46.41 -22.31 3.94
N GLU A 105 46.05 -22.43 2.66
CA GLU A 105 44.67 -22.65 2.21
C GLU A 105 44.13 -24.01 2.67
N VAL A 106 44.93 -25.08 2.59
CA VAL A 106 44.57 -26.42 3.10
C VAL A 106 44.47 -26.43 4.63
N LYS A 107 45.35 -25.75 5.35
CA LYS A 107 45.32 -25.66 6.82
C LYS A 107 44.13 -24.85 7.33
N ALA A 108 43.75 -23.78 6.61
CA ALA A 108 42.50 -23.05 6.87
C ALA A 108 41.28 -23.95 6.64
N ARG A 109 41.25 -24.73 5.56
CA ARG A 109 40.15 -25.68 5.26
C ARG A 109 40.01 -26.77 6.33
N TYR A 110 41.11 -27.28 6.89
CA TYR A 110 41.08 -28.25 7.98
C TYR A 110 40.62 -27.65 9.32
N ASN A 111 41.05 -26.42 9.65
CA ASN A 111 40.59 -25.74 10.87
C ASN A 111 39.09 -25.43 10.84
N ILE A 112 38.53 -25.16 9.66
CA ILE A 112 37.09 -24.93 9.51
C ILE A 112 36.27 -26.21 9.55
N ALA A 113 36.81 -27.34 9.06
CA ALA A 113 36.11 -28.63 9.16
C ALA A 113 35.79 -28.97 10.62
N GLY A 114 36.76 -28.78 11.54
CA GLY A 114 36.56 -29.00 12.97
C GLY A 114 35.51 -28.04 13.58
N LEU A 115 35.51 -26.76 13.20
CA LEU A 115 34.52 -25.79 13.69
C LEU A 115 33.10 -26.10 13.18
N ILE A 116 32.96 -26.51 11.92
CA ILE A 116 31.66 -26.90 11.34
C ILE A 116 31.14 -28.20 11.98
N GLU A 117 32.04 -29.15 12.26
CA GLU A 117 31.70 -30.38 12.97
C GLU A 117 31.25 -30.11 14.41
N GLU A 118 31.92 -29.20 15.11
CA GLU A 118 31.54 -28.74 16.45
C GLU A 118 30.16 -28.06 16.47
N LEU A 119 29.91 -27.12 15.54
CA LEU A 119 28.62 -26.44 15.42
C LEU A 119 27.48 -27.41 15.10
N LYS A 120 27.75 -28.40 14.23
CA LYS A 120 26.79 -29.47 13.93
C LYS A 120 26.48 -30.31 15.17
N SER A 121 27.50 -30.70 15.95
CA SER A 121 27.31 -31.43 17.19
C SER A 121 26.44 -30.64 18.19
N ARG A 122 26.75 -29.35 18.38
CA ARG A 122 25.98 -28.44 19.25
C ARG A 122 24.54 -28.26 18.78
N ALA A 123 24.30 -28.15 17.47
CA ALA A 123 22.96 -28.04 16.91
C ALA A 123 22.11 -29.30 17.21
N VAL A 124 22.70 -30.48 17.01
CA VAL A 124 22.06 -31.78 17.33
C VAL A 124 21.80 -31.92 18.82
N GLU A 125 22.74 -31.49 19.67
CA GLU A 125 22.56 -31.52 21.13
C GLU A 125 21.40 -30.62 21.57
N ILE A 126 21.34 -29.37 21.08
CA ILE A 126 20.23 -28.45 21.37
C ILE A 126 18.90 -29.05 20.90
N SER A 127 18.84 -29.60 19.69
CA SER A 127 17.65 -30.26 19.14
C SER A 127 17.18 -31.43 20.02
N ASN A 128 18.12 -32.27 20.47
CA ASN A 128 17.84 -33.40 21.36
C ASN A 128 17.41 -32.98 22.77
N HIS A 129 17.97 -31.88 23.31
CA HIS A 129 17.52 -31.32 24.58
C HIS A 129 16.10 -30.75 24.45
N CYS A 130 15.80 -30.07 23.35
CA CYS A 130 14.47 -29.55 23.07
C CYS A 130 13.44 -30.68 22.88
N SER A 131 13.81 -31.83 22.31
CA SER A 131 12.89 -32.96 22.15
C SER A 131 12.70 -33.79 23.44
N ARG A 132 13.75 -33.97 24.25
CA ARG A 132 13.72 -34.80 25.47
C ARG A 132 12.88 -34.23 26.60
N TYR A 133 12.84 -32.91 26.75
CA TYR A 133 12.15 -32.26 27.85
C TYR A 133 10.82 -31.63 27.44
N LYS A 134 10.32 -31.88 26.22
CA LYS A 134 8.93 -31.57 25.87
C LYS A 134 8.01 -32.32 26.82
N LEU A 135 7.52 -31.64 27.84
CA LEU A 135 6.33 -32.08 28.54
C LEU A 135 5.21 -32.02 27.51
N ASP A 136 4.67 -33.19 27.15
CA ASP A 136 3.56 -33.30 26.22
C ASP A 136 2.48 -32.28 26.58
N GLU A 137 2.03 -31.48 25.61
CA GLU A 137 0.88 -30.56 25.72
C GLU A 137 -0.45 -31.31 25.99
N GLY A 138 -0.40 -32.61 26.32
CA GLY A 138 -1.52 -33.52 26.54
C GLY A 138 -2.16 -33.47 27.94
N ILE A 139 -1.67 -32.67 28.88
CA ILE A 139 -2.31 -32.48 30.19
C ILE A 139 -2.59 -30.98 30.44
N SER A 140 -3.49 -30.42 29.66
CA SER A 140 -4.28 -29.25 30.07
C SER A 140 -5.77 -29.59 30.22
N GLY A 141 -6.06 -30.87 30.43
CA GLY A 141 -7.34 -31.31 30.98
C GLY A 141 -7.26 -31.36 32.50
N SER A 142 -7.97 -30.45 33.16
CA SER A 142 -8.34 -30.45 34.58
C SER A 142 -7.33 -29.90 35.60
N SER A 143 -7.77 -28.82 36.25
CA SER A 143 -7.46 -28.46 37.65
C SER A 143 -6.08 -27.86 37.97
N GLY A 144 -5.68 -26.81 37.25
CA GLY A 144 -4.83 -25.76 37.81
C GLY A 144 -5.64 -24.47 37.85
N HIS A 145 -5.73 -23.81 39.00
CA HIS A 145 -6.31 -22.47 39.11
C HIS A 145 -5.50 -21.52 38.22
N HIS A 146 -5.89 -21.37 36.95
CA HIS A 146 -5.36 -20.33 36.10
C HIS A 146 -5.74 -19.01 36.76
N ALA A 147 -4.76 -18.31 37.31
CA ALA A 147 -4.91 -16.91 37.63
C ALA A 147 -5.40 -16.23 36.35
N VAL A 148 -6.67 -15.84 36.33
CA VAL A 148 -7.26 -15.12 35.20
C VAL A 148 -6.40 -13.87 35.03
N ALA A 149 -5.61 -13.82 33.97
CA ALA A 149 -4.77 -12.67 33.69
C ALA A 149 -5.71 -11.47 33.46
N ILE A 150 -5.83 -10.61 34.46
CA ILE A 150 -6.61 -9.39 34.37
C ILE A 150 -5.91 -8.51 33.34
N ASP A 151 -6.61 -8.17 32.26
CA ASP A 151 -6.09 -7.27 31.23
C ASP A 151 -5.65 -5.95 31.92
N PRO A 152 -4.35 -5.58 31.87
CA PRO A 152 -3.84 -4.38 32.52
C PRO A 152 -4.55 -3.09 32.09
N ARG A 153 -5.21 -3.09 30.93
CA ARG A 153 -5.99 -1.95 30.42
C ARG A 153 -7.29 -1.73 31.19
N VAL A 154 -7.82 -2.74 31.88
CA VAL A 154 -9.06 -2.62 32.67
C VAL A 154 -8.91 -1.56 33.75
N GLN A 155 -7.75 -1.50 34.41
CA GLN A 155 -7.48 -0.48 35.43
C GLN A 155 -7.58 0.94 34.85
N ALA A 156 -7.16 1.14 33.60
CA ALA A 156 -7.21 2.45 32.94
C ALA A 156 -8.64 2.94 32.62
N LEU A 157 -9.63 2.05 32.59
CA LEU A 157 -11.03 2.37 32.29
C LEU A 157 -11.78 2.92 33.50
N TYR A 158 -11.35 2.57 34.71
CA TYR A 158 -12.08 2.87 35.95
C TYR A 158 -11.32 3.82 36.89
N VAL A 159 -10.27 4.50 36.39
CA VAL A 159 -9.57 5.52 37.18
C VAL A 159 -10.48 6.74 37.39
N GLU A 160 -10.71 7.09 38.65
CA GLU A 160 -11.52 8.26 39.00
C GLU A 160 -10.90 9.56 38.48
N PRO A 161 -11.70 10.49 37.92
CA PRO A 161 -11.19 11.76 37.39
C PRO A 161 -10.41 12.59 38.43
N ALA A 162 -10.75 12.47 39.71
CA ALA A 162 -10.09 13.21 40.80
C ALA A 162 -8.63 12.77 41.05
N ASN A 163 -8.27 11.54 40.66
CA ASN A 163 -6.94 10.97 40.86
C ASN A 163 -6.01 11.22 39.67
N LEU A 164 -6.47 11.97 38.64
CA LEU A 164 -5.73 12.21 37.41
C LEU A 164 -5.18 13.64 37.40
N MET A 165 -3.85 13.78 37.45
CA MET A 165 -3.18 15.08 37.34
C MET A 165 -2.69 15.35 35.90
N GLY A 166 -2.76 16.61 35.47
CA GLY A 166 -2.20 17.06 34.17
C GLY A 166 -3.00 16.66 32.93
N ILE A 167 -4.20 16.10 33.08
CA ILE A 167 -5.03 15.66 31.94
C ILE A 167 -5.96 16.75 31.39
N ASP A 168 -6.12 17.86 32.11
CA ASP A 168 -7.15 18.86 31.81
C ASP A 168 -6.94 19.57 30.48
N GLU A 169 -5.72 20.04 30.21
CA GLU A 169 -5.37 20.71 28.96
C GLU A 169 -5.47 19.76 27.75
N PRO A 170 -4.84 18.56 27.74
CA PRO A 170 -5.00 17.61 26.64
C PRO A 170 -6.45 17.20 26.39
N ARG A 171 -7.24 16.96 27.45
CA ARG A 171 -8.65 16.60 27.37
C ARG A 171 -9.46 17.71 26.72
N SER A 172 -9.30 18.95 27.18
CA SER A 172 -10.05 20.11 26.67
C SER A 172 -9.72 20.38 25.21
N LYS A 173 -8.46 20.22 24.82
CA LYS A 173 -8.00 20.35 23.43
C LYS A 173 -8.63 19.32 22.50
N ILE A 174 -8.68 18.05 22.92
CA ILE A 174 -9.32 16.98 22.14
C ILE A 174 -10.83 17.20 22.04
N ILE A 175 -11.50 17.57 23.13
CA ILE A 175 -12.94 17.88 23.12
C ILE A 175 -13.22 19.03 22.15
N ARG A 176 -12.42 20.09 22.19
CA ARG A 176 -12.56 21.23 21.27
C ARG A 176 -12.46 20.77 19.81
N TRP A 177 -11.45 19.97 19.46
CA TRP A 177 -11.35 19.40 18.11
C TRP A 177 -12.58 18.59 17.70
N LEU A 178 -13.12 17.77 18.60
CA LEU A 178 -14.31 16.97 18.34
C LEU A 178 -15.57 17.83 18.17
N MET A 179 -15.73 18.87 19.00
CA MET A 179 -16.97 19.67 19.13
C MET A 179 -17.00 20.95 18.28
N GLU A 180 -15.89 21.40 17.70
CA GLU A 180 -15.87 22.58 16.81
C GLU A 180 -16.85 22.41 15.62
N GLU A 181 -17.85 23.29 15.53
CA GLU A 181 -18.97 23.22 14.58
C GLU A 181 -18.60 23.60 13.14
N GLU A 182 -17.51 24.36 12.96
CA GLU A 182 -17.10 24.90 11.65
C GLU A 182 -16.70 23.80 10.64
N MET A 183 -16.35 22.62 11.13
CA MET A 183 -15.90 21.48 10.33
C MET A 183 -16.69 20.22 10.70
N LYS A 184 -17.98 20.13 10.32
CA LYS A 184 -18.81 18.92 10.51
C LYS A 184 -18.33 17.68 9.69
N GLN A 185 -17.04 17.48 9.41
CA GLN A 185 -16.50 16.29 8.71
C GLN A 185 -16.37 15.07 9.63
N LEU A 186 -16.12 13.87 9.07
CA LEU A 186 -15.69 12.73 9.89
C LEU A 186 -14.37 13.13 10.57
N LYS A 187 -14.38 13.15 11.90
CA LYS A 187 -13.19 13.50 12.69
C LYS A 187 -12.56 12.22 13.24
N VAL A 188 -11.29 12.04 12.94
CA VAL A 188 -10.47 10.97 13.54
C VAL A 188 -9.40 11.65 14.37
N VAL A 189 -9.36 11.31 15.67
CA VAL A 189 -8.33 11.79 16.60
C VAL A 189 -7.47 10.59 17.00
N SER A 190 -6.17 10.69 16.79
CA SER A 190 -5.20 9.68 17.21
C SER A 190 -4.43 10.17 18.43
N ILE A 191 -4.36 9.34 19.48
CA ILE A 191 -3.57 9.58 20.70
C ILE A 191 -2.37 8.63 20.65
N VAL A 192 -1.19 9.16 20.33
CA VAL A 192 0.04 8.38 20.12
C VAL A 192 1.06 8.67 21.22
N GLY A 193 1.81 7.66 21.64
CA GLY A 193 2.86 7.78 22.64
C GLY A 193 3.29 6.43 23.19
N SER A 194 4.36 6.41 23.98
CA SER A 194 4.94 5.21 24.59
C SER A 194 3.93 4.44 25.47
N GLY A 195 4.14 3.13 25.66
CA GLY A 195 3.34 2.32 26.57
C GLY A 195 3.33 2.90 28.00
N GLY A 196 2.20 2.80 28.72
CA GLY A 196 2.08 3.30 30.10
C GLY A 196 1.80 4.81 30.26
N MET A 197 1.86 5.61 29.19
CA MET A 197 1.67 7.08 29.25
C MET A 197 0.23 7.58 29.51
N GLY A 198 -0.71 6.73 29.92
CA GLY A 198 -2.09 7.15 30.20
C GLY A 198 -2.98 7.45 28.98
N LYS A 199 -2.61 6.98 27.78
CA LYS A 199 -3.36 7.23 26.52
C LYS A 199 -4.81 6.74 26.58
N THR A 200 -5.01 5.49 27.02
CA THR A 200 -6.34 4.88 27.18
C THR A 200 -7.17 5.63 28.21
N THR A 201 -6.53 6.07 29.30
CA THR A 201 -7.17 6.88 30.34
C THR A 201 -7.64 8.23 29.79
N LEU A 202 -6.80 8.93 29.03
CA LEU A 202 -7.19 10.18 28.37
C LEU A 202 -8.35 9.99 27.38
N ALA A 203 -8.30 8.94 26.55
CA ALA A 203 -9.36 8.60 25.62
C ALA A 203 -10.70 8.35 26.34
N ASN A 204 -10.68 7.59 27.44
CA ASN A 204 -11.84 7.29 28.25
C ASN A 204 -12.43 8.54 28.93
N GLN A 205 -11.57 9.46 29.42
CA GLN A 205 -12.01 10.73 30.01
C GLN A 205 -12.65 11.67 28.96
N VAL A 206 -12.13 11.69 27.74
CA VAL A 206 -12.75 12.42 26.61
C VAL A 206 -14.09 11.77 26.25
N TYR A 207 -14.12 10.45 26.08
CA TYR A 207 -15.32 9.70 25.73
C TYR A 207 -16.46 9.98 26.72
N ASN A 208 -16.21 9.86 28.02
CA ASN A 208 -17.23 10.06 29.04
C ASN A 208 -17.79 11.49 29.07
N LYS A 209 -17.00 12.50 28.71
CA LYS A 209 -17.48 13.88 28.59
C LYS A 209 -18.28 14.14 27.31
N CYS A 210 -17.92 13.46 26.23
CA CYS A 210 -18.49 13.70 24.91
C CYS A 210 -19.73 12.86 24.63
N LYS A 211 -19.87 11.69 25.27
CA LYS A 211 -20.80 10.64 24.83
C LYS A 211 -22.27 11.08 24.71
N GLU A 212 -22.72 11.98 25.58
CA GLU A 212 -24.09 12.49 25.59
C GLU A 212 -24.42 13.40 24.40
N HIS A 213 -23.41 13.89 23.68
CA HIS A 213 -23.57 14.74 22.50
C HIS A 213 -23.76 13.93 21.20
N PHE A 214 -23.75 12.59 21.28
CA PHE A 214 -23.85 11.70 20.12
C PHE A 214 -25.04 10.75 20.28
N ASP A 215 -25.75 10.48 19.17
CA ASP A 215 -26.92 9.59 19.16
C ASP A 215 -26.58 8.12 19.47
N CYS A 216 -25.33 7.73 19.22
CA CYS A 216 -24.76 6.40 19.46
C CYS A 216 -23.27 6.54 19.78
N THR A 217 -22.82 5.81 20.80
CA THR A 217 -21.43 5.80 21.24
C THR A 217 -21.02 4.39 21.63
N ALA A 218 -19.76 4.05 21.40
CA ALA A 218 -19.19 2.80 21.89
C ALA A 218 -17.74 3.00 22.28
N PHE A 219 -17.33 2.37 23.38
CA PHE A 219 -15.92 2.32 23.79
C PHE A 219 -15.41 0.88 23.73
N LEU A 220 -14.50 0.61 22.78
CA LEU A 220 -14.04 -0.75 22.49
C LEU A 220 -12.55 -0.94 22.74
N SER A 221 -12.20 -2.13 23.21
CA SER A 221 -10.84 -2.58 23.39
C SER A 221 -10.50 -3.63 22.33
N VAL A 222 -9.41 -3.40 21.58
CA VAL A 222 -8.92 -4.33 20.54
C VAL A 222 -7.51 -4.79 20.93
N SER A 223 -7.25 -6.10 20.91
CA SER A 223 -5.95 -6.72 21.21
C SER A 223 -5.07 -6.85 19.96
N GLN A 224 -3.81 -7.27 20.12
CA GLN A 224 -2.92 -7.55 18.99
C GLN A 224 -3.42 -8.73 18.14
N ASN A 225 -4.02 -9.73 18.79
CA ASN A 225 -4.76 -10.80 18.12
C ASN A 225 -6.28 -10.63 18.40
N PRO A 226 -7.01 -9.90 17.54
CA PRO A 226 -8.40 -9.56 17.79
C PRO A 226 -9.34 -10.73 17.52
N ASP A 227 -10.13 -11.11 18.53
CA ASP A 227 -11.32 -11.91 18.32
C ASP A 227 -12.45 -11.02 17.77
N LEU A 228 -12.68 -11.09 16.46
CA LEU A 228 -13.69 -10.30 15.76
C LEU A 228 -15.10 -10.51 16.32
N ILE A 229 -15.46 -11.74 16.67
CA ILE A 229 -16.78 -12.06 17.22
C ILE A 229 -16.95 -11.37 18.57
N LYS A 230 -15.94 -11.45 19.44
CA LYS A 230 -15.94 -10.78 20.73
C LYS A 230 -16.02 -9.26 20.61
N VAL A 231 -15.29 -8.67 19.65
CA VAL A 231 -15.34 -7.22 19.39
C VAL A 231 -16.73 -6.79 18.92
N LEU A 232 -17.34 -7.52 17.98
CA LEU A 232 -18.68 -7.21 17.45
C LEU A 232 -19.77 -7.38 18.52
N ILE A 233 -19.66 -8.39 19.39
CA ILE A 233 -20.54 -8.56 20.54
C ILE A 233 -20.41 -7.37 21.50
N ASN A 234 -19.18 -6.98 21.84
CA ASN A 234 -18.96 -5.83 22.71
C ASN A 234 -19.52 -4.53 22.10
N LEU A 235 -19.38 -4.34 20.79
CA LEU A 235 -19.96 -3.20 20.07
C LEU A 235 -21.49 -3.19 20.18
N LEU A 236 -22.16 -4.33 19.99
CA LEU A 236 -23.61 -4.42 20.16
C LEU A 236 -24.04 -4.07 21.58
N SER A 237 -23.33 -4.58 22.58
CA SER A 237 -23.60 -4.30 23.98
C SER A 237 -23.44 -2.81 24.31
N GLU A 238 -22.37 -2.17 23.83
CA GLU A 238 -22.12 -0.73 24.01
C GLU A 238 -23.19 0.14 23.33
N LEU A 239 -23.73 -0.31 22.19
CA LEU A 239 -24.83 0.36 21.49
C LEU A 239 -26.20 0.12 22.17
N GLY A 240 -26.26 -0.61 23.28
CA GLY A 240 -27.47 -0.86 24.05
C GLY A 240 -28.33 -2.03 23.52
N TYR A 241 -27.78 -2.89 22.66
CA TYR A 241 -28.47 -4.09 22.18
C TYR A 241 -28.17 -5.28 23.09
N HIS A 242 -29.21 -5.96 23.58
CA HIS A 242 -29.05 -7.18 24.36
C HIS A 242 -28.45 -8.31 23.50
N VAL A 243 -27.31 -8.82 23.95
CA VAL A 243 -26.72 -10.08 23.47
C VAL A 243 -26.82 -11.09 24.61
N SER A 244 -27.56 -12.18 24.40
CA SER A 244 -27.62 -13.28 25.36
C SER A 244 -26.24 -13.94 25.47
N HIS A 245 -25.64 -13.88 26.66
CA HIS A 245 -24.28 -14.42 26.92
C HIS A 245 -24.15 -15.95 26.76
N PHE A 246 -25.26 -16.68 26.64
CA PHE A 246 -25.28 -18.15 26.51
C PHE A 246 -25.13 -18.66 25.07
N ASP A 247 -24.97 -17.79 24.06
CA ASP A 247 -25.12 -18.16 22.64
C ASP A 247 -23.87 -17.85 21.79
N TYR A 248 -22.67 -17.80 22.41
CA TYR A 248 -21.40 -17.51 21.72
C TYR A 248 -21.12 -18.46 20.54
N SER A 249 -21.61 -19.70 20.58
CA SER A 249 -21.43 -20.71 19.54
C SER A 249 -22.40 -20.56 18.35
N ASN A 250 -23.41 -19.71 18.45
CA ASN A 250 -24.53 -19.62 17.50
C ASN A 250 -24.53 -18.33 16.67
N TYR A 251 -23.70 -17.36 17.06
CA TYR A 251 -23.44 -16.14 16.33
C TYR A 251 -22.37 -16.35 15.27
N ASN A 252 -22.72 -16.07 14.02
CA ASN A 252 -21.73 -15.89 12.96
C ASN A 252 -21.48 -14.39 12.74
N GLU A 253 -20.31 -14.06 12.20
CA GLU A 253 -19.88 -12.68 11.95
C GLU A 253 -20.94 -11.87 11.18
N LYS A 254 -21.50 -12.47 10.13
CA LYS A 254 -22.54 -11.85 9.28
C LYS A 254 -23.79 -11.43 10.08
N LYS A 255 -24.33 -12.30 10.93
CA LYS A 255 -25.51 -12.01 11.77
C LYS A 255 -25.25 -10.85 12.73
N LEU A 256 -24.05 -10.77 13.31
CA LEU A 256 -23.67 -9.69 14.22
C LEU A 256 -23.56 -8.35 13.48
N ILE A 257 -22.90 -8.36 12.32
CA ILE A 257 -22.80 -7.17 11.44
C ILE A 257 -24.20 -6.71 11.02
N ASP A 258 -25.07 -7.62 10.58
CA ASP A 258 -26.43 -7.28 10.15
C ASP A 258 -27.27 -6.69 11.29
N LYS A 259 -27.11 -7.19 12.53
CA LYS A 259 -27.75 -6.60 13.72
C LYS A 259 -27.22 -5.18 14.01
N ILE A 260 -25.91 -4.96 13.96
CA ILE A 260 -25.30 -3.62 14.15
C ILE A 260 -25.84 -2.66 13.09
N ARG A 261 -25.79 -3.07 11.81
CA ARG A 261 -26.30 -2.26 10.68
C ARG A 261 -27.77 -1.92 10.86
N LYS A 262 -28.60 -2.89 11.23
CA LYS A 262 -30.03 -2.67 11.51
C LYS A 262 -30.23 -1.68 12.65
N GLY A 263 -29.44 -1.80 13.73
CA GLY A 263 -29.50 -0.90 14.87
C GLY A 263 -29.11 0.54 14.54
N LEU A 264 -28.13 0.71 13.64
CA LEU A 264 -27.66 2.01 13.17
C LEU A 264 -28.48 2.57 12.00
N LYS A 265 -29.40 1.80 11.41
CA LYS A 265 -30.13 2.15 10.18
C LYS A 265 -30.97 3.42 10.28
N ASP A 266 -31.66 3.61 11.41
CA ASP A 266 -32.50 4.79 11.67
C ASP A 266 -31.72 5.90 12.40
N LYS A 267 -30.46 5.62 12.77
CA LYS A 267 -29.54 6.57 13.35
C LYS A 267 -28.88 7.32 12.21
N ARG A 268 -29.48 8.46 11.87
CA ARG A 268 -29.03 9.32 10.78
C ARG A 268 -27.57 9.68 10.95
N MET A 269 -26.67 9.01 10.23
CA MET A 269 -25.30 9.46 9.95
C MET A 269 -25.30 10.71 9.03
N THR A 270 -26.24 11.63 9.25
CA THR A 270 -26.37 12.88 8.49
C THR A 270 -25.22 13.83 8.73
N ALA A 271 -24.44 13.66 9.80
CA ALA A 271 -23.18 14.39 9.99
C ALA A 271 -22.00 13.79 9.19
N LEU A 272 -22.17 12.62 8.57
CA LEU A 272 -21.09 11.96 7.84
C LEU A 272 -20.73 12.76 6.58
N ARG A 273 -19.54 13.36 6.56
CA ARG A 273 -19.03 14.05 5.37
C ARG A 273 -17.97 13.28 4.60
N THR A 274 -17.30 12.32 5.23
CA THR A 274 -16.25 11.55 4.57
C THR A 274 -16.60 10.09 4.68
N LEU A 275 -16.75 9.44 3.52
CA LEU A 275 -16.98 8.02 3.42
C LEU A 275 -15.91 7.44 2.50
N ALA A 276 -15.13 6.49 3.00
CA ALA A 276 -14.03 5.90 2.26
C ALA A 276 -14.12 4.38 2.27
N THR A 277 -13.44 3.75 1.30
CA THR A 277 -13.33 2.29 1.14
C THR A 277 -14.69 1.59 1.07
N VAL A 278 -15.65 2.20 0.35
CA VAL A 278 -16.95 1.55 0.13
C VAL A 278 -16.82 0.55 -1.00
N PRO A 279 -16.94 -0.77 -0.73
CA PRO A 279 -16.94 -1.76 -1.78
C PRO A 279 -18.24 -1.65 -2.58
N LEU A 280 -18.14 -1.61 -3.90
CA LEU A 280 -19.30 -1.58 -4.81
C LEU A 280 -19.92 -2.98 -5.01
N THR A 281 -20.15 -3.70 -3.92
CA THR A 281 -20.57 -5.12 -3.96
C THR A 281 -22.08 -5.33 -3.92
N ASP A 282 -22.85 -4.38 -3.37
CA ASP A 282 -24.29 -4.49 -3.19
C ASP A 282 -25.03 -3.24 -3.69
N VAL A 283 -26.12 -3.45 -4.43
CA VAL A 283 -26.96 -2.39 -4.99
C VAL A 283 -27.64 -1.59 -3.89
N GLU A 284 -28.05 -2.23 -2.79
CA GLU A 284 -28.70 -1.53 -1.68
C GLU A 284 -27.73 -0.55 -0.99
N ASN A 285 -26.49 -0.96 -0.74
CA ASN A 285 -25.46 -0.08 -0.19
C ASN A 285 -25.22 1.14 -1.09
N ILE A 286 -25.23 0.94 -2.41
CA ILE A 286 -25.02 2.02 -3.39
C ILE A 286 -26.18 3.02 -3.34
N LYS A 287 -27.43 2.53 -3.28
CA LYS A 287 -28.60 3.40 -3.13
C LYS A 287 -28.55 4.21 -1.85
N GLU A 288 -28.13 3.59 -0.74
CA GLU A 288 -27.96 4.26 0.55
C GLU A 288 -26.95 5.42 0.49
N ILE A 289 -25.85 5.29 -0.28
CA ILE A 289 -24.88 6.39 -0.49
C ILE A 289 -25.57 7.64 -1.05
N GLY A 290 -26.52 7.47 -1.97
CA GLY A 290 -27.26 8.58 -2.57
C GLY A 290 -28.13 9.36 -1.58
N HIS A 291 -28.41 8.81 -0.39
CA HIS A 291 -29.18 9.47 0.66
C HIS A 291 -28.30 10.26 1.65
N LEU A 292 -26.97 10.16 1.54
CA LEU A 292 -26.01 10.83 2.43
C LEU A 292 -25.72 12.27 1.96
N SER A 293 -26.73 13.14 2.04
CA SER A 293 -26.71 14.49 1.46
C SER A 293 -25.60 15.43 1.98
N ASN A 294 -25.02 15.17 3.14
CA ASN A 294 -23.93 15.98 3.69
C ASN A 294 -22.53 15.46 3.32
N ILE A 295 -22.41 14.41 2.50
CA ILE A 295 -21.10 13.93 2.04
C ILE A 295 -20.37 15.02 1.27
N LYS A 296 -19.10 15.20 1.63
CA LYS A 296 -18.12 16.07 0.98
C LYS A 296 -16.98 15.28 0.33
N ASP A 297 -16.52 14.19 0.93
CA ASP A 297 -15.44 13.35 0.38
C ASP A 297 -15.89 11.89 0.30
N LEU A 298 -16.00 11.36 -0.92
CA LEU A 298 -16.44 10.00 -1.20
C LEU A 298 -15.32 9.22 -1.89
N LYS A 299 -14.90 8.11 -1.31
CA LYS A 299 -13.92 7.18 -1.90
C LYS A 299 -14.53 5.80 -2.08
N LEU A 300 -14.75 5.44 -3.35
CA LEU A 300 -15.35 4.19 -3.78
C LEU A 300 -14.26 3.21 -4.24
N CYS A 301 -14.44 1.95 -3.86
CA CYS A 301 -13.58 0.84 -4.25
C CYS A 301 -14.40 -0.13 -5.13
N GLY A 302 -14.05 -0.22 -6.41
CA GLY A 302 -14.70 -1.12 -7.36
C GLY A 302 -14.16 -2.53 -7.25
N ASN A 303 -15.05 -3.51 -7.04
CA ASN A 303 -14.68 -4.92 -7.06
C ASN A 303 -14.82 -5.48 -8.49
N SER A 304 -13.96 -6.43 -8.88
CA SER A 304 -14.01 -7.11 -10.19
C SER A 304 -15.33 -7.84 -10.48
N SER A 305 -16.17 -8.04 -9.46
CA SER A 305 -17.51 -8.64 -9.56
C SER A 305 -18.65 -7.64 -9.80
N CYS A 306 -18.37 -6.34 -9.99
CA CYS A 306 -19.39 -5.33 -10.27
C CYS A 306 -20.13 -5.62 -11.59
N LYS A 307 -21.39 -6.05 -11.50
CA LYS A 307 -22.28 -6.25 -12.66
C LYS A 307 -22.65 -4.90 -13.28
N GLN A 308 -22.92 -4.85 -14.59
CA GLN A 308 -23.39 -3.63 -15.28
C GLN A 308 -24.58 -2.94 -14.60
N ILE A 309 -25.48 -3.73 -13.98
CA ILE A 309 -26.66 -3.26 -13.23
C ILE A 309 -26.27 -2.31 -12.08
N THR A 310 -25.10 -2.53 -11.47
CA THR A 310 -24.58 -1.77 -10.34
C THR A 310 -24.14 -0.35 -10.74
N TYR A 311 -23.76 -0.11 -12.01
CA TYR A 311 -23.30 1.20 -12.48
C TYR A 311 -24.43 2.22 -12.66
N GLY A 312 -25.61 1.79 -13.09
CA GLY A 312 -26.76 2.68 -13.23
C GLY A 312 -27.26 3.24 -11.89
N GLU A 313 -27.30 2.38 -10.87
CA GLU A 313 -27.66 2.75 -9.49
C GLU A 313 -26.58 3.63 -8.85
N LEU A 314 -25.31 3.35 -9.17
CA LEU A 314 -24.19 4.19 -8.74
C LEU A 314 -24.27 5.58 -9.37
N LEU A 315 -24.50 5.68 -10.68
CA LEU A 315 -24.68 6.96 -11.36
C LEU A 315 -25.84 7.75 -10.74
N THR A 316 -26.98 7.08 -10.50
CA THR A 316 -28.15 7.71 -9.87
C THR A 316 -27.81 8.27 -8.49
N SER A 317 -27.07 7.51 -7.69
CA SER A 317 -26.64 7.92 -6.35
C SER A 317 -25.63 9.07 -6.39
N LEU A 318 -24.68 9.04 -7.33
CA LEU A 318 -23.74 10.12 -7.58
C LEU A 318 -24.43 11.39 -8.08
N CYS A 319 -25.47 11.29 -8.93
CA CYS A 319 -26.28 12.43 -9.37
C CYS A 319 -27.00 13.09 -8.19
N LYS A 320 -27.55 12.31 -7.25
CA LYS A 320 -28.14 12.86 -6.00
C LYS A 320 -27.09 13.63 -5.20
N LEU A 321 -25.91 13.05 -5.01
CA LEU A 321 -24.81 13.69 -4.25
C LEU A 321 -24.21 14.92 -4.95
N ALA A 322 -24.21 14.94 -6.28
CA ALA A 322 -23.72 16.07 -7.08
C ALA A 322 -24.52 17.35 -6.88
N ILE A 323 -25.83 17.21 -6.58
CA ILE A 323 -26.72 18.33 -6.25
C ILE A 323 -26.46 18.84 -4.82
N CYS A 324 -25.90 17.99 -3.95
CA CYS A 324 -25.65 18.30 -2.56
C CYS A 324 -24.24 18.87 -2.34
N SER A 325 -23.57 18.46 -1.25
CA SER A 325 -22.29 19.04 -0.82
C SER A 325 -21.03 18.30 -1.32
N LEU A 326 -21.13 17.43 -2.33
CA LEU A 326 -19.98 16.62 -2.75
C LEU A 326 -18.85 17.49 -3.32
N GLN A 327 -17.66 17.35 -2.72
CA GLN A 327 -16.50 18.19 -2.98
C GLN A 327 -15.30 17.38 -3.50
N SER A 328 -15.17 16.12 -3.10
CA SER A 328 -14.11 15.21 -3.48
C SER A 328 -14.69 13.84 -3.81
N LEU A 329 -14.36 13.33 -4.99
CA LEU A 329 -14.69 11.99 -5.41
C LEU A 329 -13.42 11.24 -5.82
N VAL A 330 -13.27 10.05 -5.28
CA VAL A 330 -12.21 9.11 -5.65
C VAL A 330 -12.83 7.76 -5.98
N ILE A 331 -12.54 7.24 -7.16
CA ILE A 331 -12.94 5.90 -7.59
C ILE A 331 -11.66 5.13 -7.92
N ARG A 332 -11.48 3.97 -7.30
CA ARG A 332 -10.32 3.09 -7.53
C ARG A 332 -10.78 1.64 -7.60
N PRO A 333 -10.10 0.76 -8.33
CA PRO A 333 -10.33 -0.68 -8.21
C PRO A 333 -9.84 -1.19 -6.85
N GLU A 334 -10.42 -2.30 -6.42
CA GLU A 334 -9.98 -3.11 -5.29
C GLU A 334 -8.82 -4.01 -5.75
N TYR A 335 -7.64 -3.83 -5.16
CA TYR A 335 -6.47 -4.68 -5.43
C TYR A 335 -6.59 -5.98 -4.63
N LEU A 336 -7.04 -7.06 -5.27
CA LEU A 336 -6.83 -8.40 -4.73
C LEU A 336 -5.51 -8.92 -5.28
N PHE A 337 -4.62 -9.33 -4.37
CA PHE A 337 -3.31 -9.88 -4.67
C PHE A 337 -3.38 -10.94 -5.79
N GLY A 338 -2.69 -10.69 -6.90
CA GLY A 338 -2.27 -11.73 -7.84
C GLY A 338 -3.18 -12.06 -9.04
N PHE A 339 -4.19 -11.24 -9.37
CA PHE A 339 -4.95 -11.42 -10.62
C PHE A 339 -4.89 -10.19 -11.53
N GLU A 340 -4.89 -10.45 -12.84
CA GLU A 340 -4.77 -9.49 -13.93
C GLU A 340 -5.74 -8.30 -13.77
N ASP A 341 -5.23 -7.09 -14.03
CA ASP A 341 -5.97 -5.83 -13.99
C ASP A 341 -7.20 -5.89 -14.92
N ILE A 342 -8.37 -6.24 -14.39
CA ILE A 342 -9.64 -6.04 -15.10
C ILE A 342 -9.90 -4.53 -15.13
N THR A 343 -9.49 -3.91 -16.23
CA THR A 343 -9.73 -2.50 -16.51
C THR A 343 -11.22 -2.31 -16.81
N LEU A 344 -11.95 -1.69 -15.88
CA LEU A 344 -13.36 -1.36 -16.06
C LEU A 344 -13.49 -0.04 -16.82
N CYS A 345 -14.32 0.04 -17.86
CA CYS A 345 -14.56 1.32 -18.52
C CYS A 345 -15.50 2.19 -17.68
N CYS A 346 -15.13 3.46 -17.48
CA CYS A 346 -15.89 4.43 -16.70
C CYS A 346 -16.95 5.19 -17.51
N ASP A 347 -17.34 4.67 -18.69
CA ASP A 347 -18.28 5.33 -19.58
C ASP A 347 -19.66 5.54 -18.97
N PHE A 348 -20.06 4.81 -17.94
CA PHE A 348 -21.30 5.10 -17.21
C PHE A 348 -21.31 6.52 -16.60
N LEU A 349 -20.14 7.08 -16.26
CA LEU A 349 -20.02 8.45 -15.77
C LEU A 349 -20.09 9.49 -16.90
N THR A 350 -20.05 9.11 -18.18
CA THR A 350 -20.20 10.07 -19.29
C THR A 350 -21.57 10.76 -19.27
N GLY A 351 -22.60 10.06 -18.76
CA GLY A 351 -23.96 10.56 -18.58
C GLY A 351 -24.24 11.28 -17.26
N TRP A 352 -23.21 11.69 -16.50
CA TRP A 352 -23.41 12.35 -15.21
C TRP A 352 -24.10 13.71 -15.36
N SER A 353 -25.39 13.75 -15.01
CA SER A 353 -26.20 14.96 -14.99
C SER A 353 -27.11 15.01 -13.75
N PRO A 354 -27.12 16.12 -12.99
CA PRO A 354 -26.37 17.36 -13.22
C PRO A 354 -24.88 17.24 -12.88
N PRO A 355 -24.00 18.07 -13.50
CA PRO A 355 -22.57 18.05 -13.22
C PRO A 355 -22.28 18.53 -11.78
N PRO A 356 -21.33 17.90 -11.06
CA PRO A 356 -21.03 18.21 -9.67
C PRO A 356 -20.20 19.50 -9.53
N ARG A 357 -20.83 20.67 -9.65
CA ARG A 357 -20.14 22.00 -9.72
C ARG A 357 -19.32 22.37 -8.48
N HIS A 358 -19.59 21.76 -7.32
CA HIS A 358 -18.84 21.98 -6.07
C HIS A 358 -17.58 21.11 -5.95
N LEU A 359 -17.32 20.24 -6.93
CA LEU A 359 -16.22 19.30 -6.89
C LEU A 359 -14.88 20.02 -7.10
N TYR A 360 -14.01 19.96 -6.08
CA TYR A 360 -12.63 20.44 -6.17
C TYR A 360 -11.64 19.31 -6.50
N ARG A 361 -12.02 18.04 -6.29
CA ARG A 361 -11.19 16.86 -6.57
C ARG A 361 -11.98 15.74 -7.25
N LEU A 362 -11.49 15.27 -8.39
CA LEU A 362 -12.02 14.11 -9.12
C LEU A 362 -10.88 13.17 -9.50
N HIS A 363 -10.78 12.02 -8.82
CA HIS A 363 -9.76 11.00 -9.09
C HIS A 363 -10.44 9.69 -9.50
N VAL A 364 -10.42 9.37 -10.78
CA VAL A 364 -10.92 8.10 -11.34
C VAL A 364 -9.70 7.30 -11.82
N LEU A 365 -9.29 6.31 -11.03
CA LEU A 365 -8.04 5.57 -11.24
C LEU A 365 -8.35 4.17 -11.79
N ASN A 366 -7.54 3.72 -12.77
CA ASN A 366 -7.64 2.39 -13.38
C ASN A 366 -9.06 2.05 -13.90
N CYS A 367 -9.75 3.08 -14.38
CA CYS A 367 -11.07 3.00 -14.97
C CYS A 367 -11.15 4.03 -16.11
N PRO A 368 -10.66 3.71 -17.32
CA PRO A 368 -10.55 4.67 -18.40
C PRO A 368 -11.93 5.09 -18.90
N PHE A 369 -12.05 6.36 -19.27
CA PHE A 369 -13.13 6.81 -20.15
C PHE A 369 -12.77 6.50 -21.60
N SER A 370 -13.73 6.21 -22.46
CA SER A 370 -13.44 6.09 -23.91
C SER A 370 -12.81 7.39 -24.46
N VAL A 371 -13.39 8.53 -24.07
CA VAL A 371 -12.91 9.89 -24.35
C VAL A 371 -13.17 10.80 -23.14
N ILE A 372 -12.56 11.99 -23.09
CA ILE A 372 -12.80 12.96 -22.00
C ILE A 372 -14.28 13.38 -21.97
N PRO A 373 -15.02 13.14 -20.86
CA PRO A 373 -16.42 13.55 -20.75
C PRO A 373 -16.61 15.06 -20.78
N LYS A 374 -17.59 15.54 -21.56
CA LYS A 374 -17.87 16.98 -21.74
C LYS A 374 -18.24 17.70 -20.44
N TRP A 375 -18.86 17.02 -19.49
CA TRP A 375 -19.25 17.66 -18.22
C TRP A 375 -18.05 18.06 -17.35
N ILE A 376 -16.87 17.48 -17.59
CA ILE A 376 -15.66 17.83 -16.81
C ILE A 376 -15.28 19.29 -17.05
N SER A 377 -15.45 19.82 -18.27
CA SER A 377 -15.14 21.23 -18.57
C SER A 377 -16.07 22.23 -17.90
N LEU A 378 -17.17 21.76 -17.30
CA LEU A 378 -18.14 22.58 -16.56
C LEU A 378 -17.79 22.71 -15.07
N LEU A 379 -16.66 22.17 -14.63
CA LEU A 379 -16.26 22.13 -13.22
C LEU A 379 -15.30 23.26 -12.84
N ASP A 380 -15.83 24.46 -12.68
CA ASP A 380 -15.02 25.68 -12.43
C ASP A 380 -14.14 25.61 -11.17
N ASN A 381 -14.57 24.86 -10.15
CA ASN A 381 -13.86 24.72 -8.87
C ASN A 381 -12.84 23.56 -8.86
N LEU A 382 -12.74 22.78 -9.94
CA LEU A 382 -11.92 21.58 -9.97
C LEU A 382 -10.44 21.93 -9.91
N SER A 383 -9.80 21.59 -8.79
CA SER A 383 -8.38 21.88 -8.52
C SER A 383 -7.46 20.68 -8.78
N SER A 384 -7.98 19.46 -8.66
CA SER A 384 -7.20 18.23 -8.81
C SER A 384 -7.98 17.19 -9.60
N LEU A 385 -7.50 16.89 -10.80
CA LEU A 385 -8.08 15.90 -11.71
C LEU A 385 -7.08 14.77 -11.95
N LYS A 386 -7.53 13.52 -11.76
CA LYS A 386 -6.77 12.33 -12.16
C LYS A 386 -7.71 11.40 -12.91
N ILE A 387 -7.45 11.17 -14.20
CA ILE A 387 -8.28 10.32 -15.05
C ILE A 387 -7.41 9.51 -16.00
N GLN A 388 -7.99 8.44 -16.53
CA GLN A 388 -7.45 7.68 -17.64
C GLN A 388 -8.42 7.75 -18.81
N VAL A 389 -7.91 7.72 -20.03
CA VAL A 389 -8.70 7.70 -21.25
C VAL A 389 -8.17 6.66 -22.22
N VAL A 390 -9.05 6.06 -23.02
CA VAL A 390 -8.65 5.15 -24.11
C VAL A 390 -8.08 5.97 -25.27
N ALA A 391 -8.82 6.98 -25.71
CA ALA A 391 -8.40 7.91 -26.76
C ALA A 391 -8.38 9.36 -26.24
N LEU A 392 -7.33 10.11 -26.60
CA LEU A 392 -7.19 11.52 -26.28
C LEU A 392 -7.31 12.39 -27.54
N SER A 393 -8.42 13.10 -27.69
CA SER A 393 -8.63 14.06 -28.79
C SER A 393 -8.16 15.47 -28.43
N GLY A 394 -7.85 16.29 -29.46
CA GLY A 394 -7.51 17.71 -29.29
C GLY A 394 -8.60 18.50 -28.55
N ASP A 395 -9.86 18.32 -28.93
CA ASP A 395 -11.02 18.93 -28.26
C ASP A 395 -11.07 18.60 -26.77
N GLY A 396 -10.73 17.37 -26.40
CA GLY A 396 -10.71 16.93 -25.01
C GLY A 396 -9.62 17.63 -24.20
N VAL A 397 -8.43 17.80 -24.78
CA VAL A 397 -7.32 18.55 -24.16
C VAL A 397 -7.71 20.03 -24.00
N GLU A 398 -8.31 20.63 -25.03
CA GLU A 398 -8.78 22.01 -24.99
C GLU A 398 -9.86 22.22 -23.92
N ALA A 399 -10.77 21.25 -23.76
CA ALA A 399 -11.79 21.26 -22.73
C ALA A 399 -11.19 21.27 -21.31
N LEU A 400 -10.14 20.48 -21.07
CA LEU A 400 -9.41 20.49 -19.79
C LEU A 400 -8.58 21.77 -19.59
N ALA A 401 -8.01 22.29 -20.68
CA ALA A 401 -7.17 23.49 -20.67
C ALA A 401 -7.91 24.75 -20.22
N LYS A 402 -9.25 24.79 -20.45
CA LYS A 402 -10.15 25.88 -20.08
C LYS A 402 -10.56 25.89 -18.61
N LEU A 403 -10.22 24.85 -17.83
CA LEU A 403 -10.60 24.77 -16.42
C LEU A 403 -9.89 25.84 -15.57
N PRO A 404 -10.63 26.78 -14.95
CA PRO A 404 -10.03 27.98 -14.36
C PRO A 404 -9.26 27.68 -13.07
N SER A 405 -9.70 26.70 -12.27
CA SER A 405 -9.09 26.41 -10.97
C SER A 405 -8.11 25.23 -10.97
N LEU A 406 -7.83 24.62 -12.13
CA LEU A 406 -7.07 23.37 -12.20
C LEU A 406 -5.59 23.59 -11.83
N LEU A 407 -5.15 22.97 -10.73
CA LEU A 407 -3.79 23.06 -10.20
C LEU A 407 -2.98 21.78 -10.44
N HIS A 408 -3.63 20.62 -10.37
CA HIS A 408 -2.99 19.32 -10.53
C HIS A 408 -3.76 18.47 -11.55
N LEU A 409 -3.05 18.00 -12.57
CA LEU A 409 -3.59 17.13 -13.60
C LEU A 409 -2.75 15.85 -13.71
N THR A 410 -3.39 14.70 -13.63
CA THR A 410 -2.83 13.41 -14.06
C THR A 410 -3.70 12.85 -15.16
N LEU A 411 -3.12 12.66 -16.34
CA LEU A 411 -3.81 12.11 -17.51
C LEU A 411 -3.02 10.92 -18.02
N SER A 412 -3.66 9.74 -18.04
CA SER A 412 -3.12 8.54 -18.67
C SER A 412 -3.91 8.22 -19.92
N VAL A 413 -3.22 7.91 -21.01
CA VAL A 413 -3.84 7.48 -22.27
C VAL A 413 -3.45 6.02 -22.53
N GLN A 414 -4.41 5.18 -22.90
CA GLN A 414 -4.17 3.74 -23.10
C GLN A 414 -3.81 3.39 -24.54
N ASP A 415 -4.53 3.94 -25.53
CA ASP A 415 -4.43 3.45 -26.91
C ASP A 415 -4.09 4.57 -27.90
N HIS A 416 -5.03 5.50 -28.13
CA HIS A 416 -4.95 6.41 -29.26
C HIS A 416 -4.65 7.86 -28.86
N VAL A 417 -3.57 8.40 -29.43
CA VAL A 417 -3.23 9.83 -29.49
C VAL A 417 -3.07 10.20 -30.97
N PRO A 418 -3.43 11.41 -31.43
CA PRO A 418 -3.19 11.87 -32.80
C PRO A 418 -1.73 11.68 -33.22
N GLU A 419 -1.50 11.33 -34.49
CA GLU A 419 -0.14 11.09 -35.03
C GLU A 419 0.77 12.32 -34.91
N GLU A 420 0.20 13.52 -35.03
CA GLU A 420 0.91 14.80 -34.86
C GLU A 420 1.28 15.10 -33.39
N GLY A 421 0.86 14.25 -32.45
CA GLY A 421 1.03 14.47 -31.01
C GLY A 421 -0.02 15.42 -30.44
N ILE A 422 0.20 15.85 -29.19
CA ILE A 422 -0.67 16.77 -28.47
C ILE A 422 0.05 18.10 -28.31
N ILE A 423 -0.45 19.12 -29.00
CA ILE A 423 0.02 20.49 -28.87
C ILE A 423 -0.77 21.18 -27.75
N ILE A 424 -0.06 21.64 -26.73
CA ILE A 424 -0.62 22.50 -25.69
C ILE A 424 -0.54 23.94 -26.18
N CYS A 425 -1.67 24.47 -26.63
CA CYS A 425 -1.76 25.79 -27.24
C CYS A 425 -1.45 26.93 -26.26
N SER A 426 -1.17 28.11 -26.82
CA SER A 426 -1.02 29.34 -26.04
C SER A 426 -2.23 29.58 -25.13
N LYS A 427 -1.97 30.08 -23.92
CA LYS A 427 -2.98 30.32 -22.88
C LYS A 427 -3.68 29.06 -22.32
N ALA A 428 -3.32 27.85 -22.74
CA ALA A 428 -3.83 26.63 -22.12
C ALA A 428 -3.32 26.48 -20.67
N PHE A 429 -4.16 25.94 -19.77
CA PHE A 429 -3.78 25.54 -18.40
C PHE A 429 -3.11 26.65 -17.56
N GLN A 430 -3.73 27.83 -17.46
CA GLN A 430 -3.12 29.02 -16.86
C GLN A 430 -2.73 28.90 -15.38
N ASN A 431 -3.39 28.02 -14.63
CA ASN A 431 -3.16 27.85 -13.19
C ASN A 431 -2.48 26.52 -12.82
N LEU A 432 -2.18 25.68 -13.81
CA LEU A 432 -1.66 24.33 -13.57
C LEU A 432 -0.24 24.41 -12.97
N LYS A 433 -0.05 23.76 -11.83
CA LYS A 433 1.23 23.69 -11.09
C LYS A 433 1.92 22.35 -11.28
N GLU A 434 1.15 21.28 -11.43
CA GLU A 434 1.66 19.93 -11.62
C GLU A 434 0.92 19.21 -12.74
N PHE A 435 1.67 18.70 -13.71
CA PHE A 435 1.15 17.89 -14.79
C PHE A 435 1.87 16.56 -14.86
N ARG A 436 1.12 15.47 -14.77
CA ARG A 436 1.59 14.11 -15.05
C ARG A 436 0.88 13.60 -16.30
N PHE A 437 1.67 13.19 -17.29
CA PHE A 437 1.17 12.60 -18.52
C PHE A 437 1.76 11.21 -18.69
N THR A 438 0.91 10.23 -18.93
CA THR A 438 1.30 8.83 -19.16
C THR A 438 0.78 8.40 -20.51
N TYR A 439 1.68 8.02 -21.42
CA TYR A 439 1.33 7.43 -22.71
C TYR A 439 2.50 6.61 -23.24
N GLU A 440 2.27 5.83 -24.29
CA GLU A 440 3.26 4.90 -24.80
C GLU A 440 4.57 5.56 -25.25
N ALA A 441 4.48 6.74 -25.87
CA ALA A 441 5.63 7.54 -26.26
C ALA A 441 5.46 9.02 -25.82
N PRO A 442 6.55 9.75 -25.54
CA PRO A 442 6.46 11.19 -25.31
C PRO A 442 5.98 11.93 -26.56
N CYS A 443 4.78 12.51 -26.49
CA CYS A 443 4.10 13.12 -27.65
C CYS A 443 3.52 14.53 -27.36
N LEU A 444 3.96 15.18 -26.29
CA LEU A 444 3.53 16.54 -25.97
C LEU A 444 4.41 17.57 -26.69
N ALA A 445 3.82 18.67 -27.12
CA ALA A 445 4.48 19.90 -27.54
C ALA A 445 3.82 21.11 -26.85
N PHE A 446 4.56 22.21 -26.68
CA PHE A 446 4.10 23.38 -25.94
C PHE A 446 4.30 24.65 -26.77
N GLU A 447 3.24 25.43 -26.95
CA GLU A 447 3.37 26.75 -27.56
C GLU A 447 3.81 27.81 -26.54
N ALA A 448 4.30 28.95 -27.03
CA ALA A 448 4.61 30.10 -26.19
C ALA A 448 3.38 30.56 -25.38
N GLY A 449 3.53 30.66 -24.06
CA GLY A 449 2.45 31.03 -23.14
C GLY A 449 1.58 29.87 -22.66
N ALA A 450 1.89 28.63 -23.04
CA ALA A 450 1.30 27.44 -22.43
C ALA A 450 1.76 27.26 -20.97
N MET A 451 0.84 26.85 -20.09
CA MET A 451 1.15 26.41 -18.72
C MET A 451 2.12 27.34 -17.93
N PRO A 452 1.88 28.66 -17.87
CA PRO A 452 2.84 29.63 -17.35
C PRO A 452 3.20 29.45 -15.87
N ARG A 453 2.40 28.71 -15.10
CA ARG A 453 2.59 28.46 -13.65
C ARG A 453 3.06 27.04 -13.33
N LEU A 454 3.41 26.24 -14.34
CA LEU A 454 3.81 24.85 -14.15
C LEU A 454 5.14 24.75 -13.41
N LEU A 455 5.14 24.01 -12.29
CA LEU A 455 6.31 23.79 -11.45
C LEU A 455 6.89 22.38 -11.65
N THR A 456 6.04 21.39 -11.88
CA THR A 456 6.44 19.99 -12.05
C THR A 456 5.77 19.38 -13.28
N LEU A 457 6.58 18.82 -14.17
CA LEU A 457 6.14 18.01 -15.29
C LEU A 457 6.66 16.58 -15.10
N SER A 458 5.76 15.60 -15.14
CA SER A 458 6.10 14.18 -15.07
C SER A 458 5.64 13.47 -16.33
N ILE A 459 6.56 12.79 -17.01
CA ILE A 459 6.27 11.98 -18.20
C ILE A 459 6.54 10.51 -17.87
N ASP A 460 5.54 9.67 -18.04
CA ASP A 460 5.62 8.24 -17.83
C ASP A 460 5.39 7.56 -19.20
N CYS A 461 6.36 6.80 -19.72
CA CYS A 461 6.30 6.21 -21.08
C CYS A 461 7.00 4.84 -21.21
N TYR A 462 6.80 4.15 -22.33
CA TYR A 462 7.43 2.85 -22.61
C TYR A 462 8.59 3.00 -23.60
N ALA A 463 9.66 2.22 -23.40
CA ALA A 463 10.87 2.34 -24.21
C ALA A 463 10.68 2.02 -25.71
N GLN A 464 9.75 1.12 -26.07
CA GLN A 464 9.70 0.48 -27.39
C GLN A 464 9.15 1.31 -28.56
N ARG A 465 8.51 2.47 -28.34
CA ARG A 465 7.86 3.25 -29.42
C ARG A 465 8.30 4.72 -29.54
N ALA A 466 9.40 5.12 -28.89
CA ALA A 466 9.90 6.48 -29.07
C ALA A 466 10.56 6.66 -30.44
N GLN A 467 10.02 7.53 -31.29
CA GLN A 467 10.63 7.92 -32.56
C GLN A 467 11.94 8.69 -32.33
N GLN A 468 12.94 8.47 -33.19
CA GLN A 468 14.29 9.06 -33.11
C GLN A 468 14.37 10.54 -33.57
N ASP A 469 13.34 11.36 -33.35
CA ASP A 469 13.29 12.70 -33.97
C ASP A 469 13.40 13.89 -32.99
N ASN A 470 13.86 15.03 -33.53
CA ASN A 470 14.23 16.26 -32.82
C ASN A 470 13.04 17.03 -32.17
N GLY A 471 11.82 16.51 -32.28
CA GLY A 471 10.56 17.14 -31.87
C GLY A 471 10.01 16.72 -30.50
N ILE A 472 10.61 15.76 -29.80
CA ILE A 472 10.14 15.30 -28.48
C ILE A 472 10.06 16.49 -27.52
N LEU A 473 8.89 16.74 -26.91
CA LEU A 473 8.68 17.87 -25.99
C LEU A 473 9.11 19.21 -26.61
N ALA A 474 8.78 19.43 -27.89
CA ALA A 474 9.01 20.71 -28.55
C ALA A 474 8.39 21.87 -27.76
N GLY A 475 9.12 22.98 -27.66
CA GLY A 475 8.67 24.18 -26.93
C GLY A 475 8.70 24.05 -25.40
N ILE A 476 9.36 23.03 -24.85
CA ILE A 476 9.57 22.90 -23.40
C ILE A 476 10.23 24.15 -22.79
N GLU A 477 11.07 24.86 -23.56
CA GLU A 477 11.67 26.15 -23.21
C GLU A 477 10.66 27.26 -22.89
N HIS A 478 9.40 27.13 -23.31
CA HIS A 478 8.33 28.07 -22.98
C HIS A 478 7.76 27.86 -21.56
N LEU A 479 8.10 26.76 -20.87
CA LEU A 479 7.64 26.44 -19.51
C LEU A 479 8.48 27.16 -18.43
N VAL A 480 8.51 28.49 -18.48
CA VAL A 480 9.45 29.37 -17.75
C VAL A 480 9.57 29.15 -16.22
N ASN A 481 8.56 28.58 -15.57
CA ASN A 481 8.53 28.34 -14.13
C ASN A 481 8.80 26.88 -13.71
N LEU A 482 9.15 26.01 -14.66
CA LEU A 482 9.40 24.60 -14.42
C LEU A 482 10.62 24.43 -13.48
N LYS A 483 10.42 23.70 -12.37
CA LYS A 483 11.45 23.42 -11.35
C LYS A 483 11.86 21.96 -11.31
N SER A 484 10.96 21.05 -11.71
CA SER A 484 11.19 19.62 -11.63
C SER A 484 10.64 18.92 -12.87
N PHE A 485 11.49 18.14 -13.53
CA PHE A 485 11.11 17.30 -14.66
C PHE A 485 11.39 15.84 -14.33
N LYS A 486 10.33 15.04 -14.21
CA LYS A 486 10.40 13.63 -13.79
C LYS A 486 10.06 12.75 -14.97
N VAL A 487 10.89 11.75 -15.23
CA VAL A 487 10.65 10.77 -16.29
C VAL A 487 10.63 9.38 -15.68
N ARG A 488 9.61 8.58 -16.01
CA ARG A 488 9.60 7.14 -15.74
C ARG A 488 9.55 6.39 -17.06
N ILE A 489 10.51 5.51 -17.28
CA ILE A 489 10.57 4.69 -18.50
C ILE A 489 10.32 3.24 -18.12
N TYR A 490 9.19 2.71 -18.54
CA TYR A 490 8.83 1.32 -18.28
C TYR A 490 9.37 0.41 -19.39
N ASN A 491 9.93 -0.74 -19.00
CA ASN A 491 10.27 -1.81 -19.94
C ASN A 491 9.01 -2.64 -20.21
N ARG A 492 8.60 -2.79 -21.47
CA ARG A 492 7.32 -3.44 -21.84
C ARG A 492 7.32 -4.96 -21.62
N SER A 493 8.42 -5.55 -21.13
CA SER A 493 8.52 -6.98 -20.81
C SER A 493 7.57 -7.47 -19.70
N CYS A 494 6.66 -6.63 -19.17
CA CYS A 494 5.70 -7.03 -18.14
C CYS A 494 4.23 -6.64 -18.38
N ILE A 495 3.83 -6.00 -19.50
CA ILE A 495 2.44 -5.55 -19.68
C ILE A 495 1.92 -5.76 -21.12
N SER A 496 2.21 -6.92 -21.71
CA SER A 496 1.57 -7.35 -22.96
C SER A 496 0.51 -8.41 -22.66
N ALA A 497 -0.64 -8.00 -22.09
CA ALA A 497 -1.85 -8.83 -22.06
C ALA A 497 -3.16 -8.09 -21.71
N SER A 498 -3.15 -6.91 -21.09
CA SER A 498 -4.36 -6.40 -20.39
C SER A 498 -5.25 -5.40 -21.16
N TYR A 499 -4.90 -4.94 -22.37
CA TYR A 499 -5.67 -3.89 -23.07
C TYR A 499 -6.52 -4.38 -24.25
N ALA A 500 -7.05 -5.61 -24.19
CA ALA A 500 -7.96 -6.14 -25.23
C ALA A 500 -9.46 -6.06 -24.88
N TYR A 501 -9.84 -5.46 -23.75
CA TYR A 501 -11.23 -5.49 -23.27
C TYR A 501 -11.88 -4.10 -23.14
N CYS A 502 -11.82 -3.28 -24.18
CA CYS A 502 -12.93 -2.36 -24.42
C CYS A 502 -13.12 -2.07 -25.90
N SER A 503 -14.30 -2.43 -26.39
CA SER A 503 -14.78 -2.30 -27.77
C SER A 503 -14.13 -3.23 -28.81
N LYS A 504 -14.68 -4.43 -28.95
CA LYS A 504 -15.18 -4.91 -30.25
C LYS A 504 -16.12 -6.09 -30.01
N SER A 505 -17.36 -5.89 -30.46
CA SER A 505 -18.24 -6.97 -30.87
C SER A 505 -17.45 -8.02 -31.64
N LYS A 506 -17.75 -9.30 -31.36
CA LYS A 506 -17.39 -10.43 -32.21
C LYS A 506 -17.54 -10.04 -33.68
N GLU A 507 -16.44 -9.99 -34.42
CA GLU A 507 -16.27 -10.48 -35.79
C GLU A 507 -14.97 -9.97 -36.41
N THR A 508 -14.32 -10.84 -37.19
CA THR A 508 -13.09 -10.67 -37.98
C THR A 508 -11.78 -10.49 -37.20
N LEU A 509 -11.32 -11.61 -36.63
CA LEU A 509 -9.90 -11.96 -36.62
C LEU A 509 -9.53 -12.39 -38.04
N VAL A 510 -9.05 -11.45 -38.85
CA VAL A 510 -8.27 -11.76 -40.06
C VAL A 510 -6.98 -10.96 -39.96
N GLU A 511 -5.90 -11.68 -40.18
CA GLU A 511 -4.52 -11.24 -40.31
C GLU A 511 -4.30 -9.76 -40.63
N GLU A 512 -3.76 -9.01 -39.67
CA GLU A 512 -2.73 -8.01 -39.97
C GLU A 512 -1.61 -8.07 -38.91
N ASP A 513 -1.12 -9.29 -38.69
CA ASP A 513 0.16 -9.55 -38.01
C ASP A 513 1.33 -9.29 -38.99
N ARG A 514 1.31 -8.10 -39.61
CA ARG A 514 2.37 -7.66 -40.51
C ARG A 514 3.39 -6.91 -39.69
N GLN A 515 4.26 -7.69 -39.06
CA GLN A 515 5.71 -7.48 -38.97
C GLN A 515 6.18 -6.09 -39.46
N ARG A 516 5.90 -5.03 -38.70
CA ARG A 516 6.62 -3.77 -38.85
C ARG A 516 7.82 -3.89 -37.95
N ASN A 517 8.99 -4.07 -38.56
CA ASN A 517 10.31 -3.96 -37.95
C ASN A 517 10.37 -2.67 -37.11
N LEU A 518 10.01 -2.77 -35.83
CA LEU A 518 10.14 -1.70 -34.86
C LEU A 518 11.57 -1.80 -34.33
N GLU A 519 12.43 -0.93 -34.87
CA GLU A 519 13.74 -0.67 -34.28
C GLU A 519 13.56 -0.47 -32.78
N MET A 520 14.17 -1.34 -31.97
CA MET A 520 14.20 -1.19 -30.52
C MET A 520 14.81 0.18 -30.21
N CYS A 521 13.98 1.14 -29.76
CA CYS A 521 14.52 2.36 -29.18
C CYS A 521 15.16 1.97 -27.85
N ASP A 522 16.49 1.94 -27.82
CA ASP A 522 17.27 1.71 -26.62
C ASP A 522 16.81 2.73 -25.55
N ILE A 523 16.57 2.26 -24.32
CA ILE A 523 16.24 3.13 -23.17
C ILE A 523 17.24 4.29 -23.10
N HIS A 524 18.51 4.02 -23.43
CA HIS A 524 19.55 5.04 -23.48
C HIS A 524 19.29 6.12 -24.54
N ASN A 525 18.76 5.78 -25.71
CA ASN A 525 18.43 6.73 -26.77
C ASN A 525 17.24 7.61 -26.37
N LEU A 526 16.20 7.03 -25.78
CA LEU A 526 15.05 7.80 -25.27
C LEU A 526 15.46 8.73 -24.12
N GLN A 527 16.29 8.25 -23.19
CA GLN A 527 16.86 9.09 -22.14
C GLN A 527 17.71 10.22 -22.71
N ALA A 528 18.53 9.95 -23.73
CA ALA A 528 19.34 10.96 -24.39
C ALA A 528 18.47 12.01 -25.11
N ALA A 529 17.42 11.59 -25.81
CA ALA A 529 16.48 12.48 -26.48
C ALA A 529 15.73 13.38 -25.48
N LEU A 530 15.26 12.83 -24.36
CA LEU A 530 14.61 13.60 -23.30
C LEU A 530 15.59 14.57 -22.62
N LYS A 531 16.85 14.16 -22.38
CA LYS A 531 17.90 15.06 -21.88
C LYS A 531 18.18 16.20 -22.88
N LYS A 532 18.23 15.88 -24.18
CA LYS A 532 18.38 16.87 -25.26
C LYS A 532 17.17 17.82 -25.34
N ALA A 533 15.97 17.32 -25.11
CA ALA A 533 14.77 18.16 -25.06
C ALA A 533 14.87 19.20 -23.94
N ILE A 534 15.22 18.77 -22.73
CA ILE A 534 15.35 19.65 -21.55
C ILE A 534 16.53 20.62 -21.68
N SER A 535 17.60 20.26 -22.42
CA SER A 535 18.76 21.14 -22.58
C SER A 535 18.43 22.44 -23.31
N ARG A 536 17.31 22.48 -24.06
CA ARG A 536 16.71 23.68 -24.66
C ARG A 536 16.13 24.65 -23.62
N HIS A 537 15.79 24.16 -22.42
CA HIS A 537 15.18 25.00 -21.38
C HIS A 537 16.20 26.02 -20.82
N PRO A 538 15.87 27.33 -20.79
CA PRO A 538 16.81 28.39 -20.37
C PRO A 538 17.37 28.21 -18.95
N ARG A 539 16.57 27.63 -18.04
CA ARG A 539 16.94 27.35 -16.64
C ARG A 539 17.25 25.87 -16.36
N ARG A 540 17.80 25.14 -17.32
CA ARG A 540 18.06 23.69 -17.19
C ARG A 540 18.88 23.29 -15.95
N SER A 541 19.77 24.16 -15.47
CA SER A 541 20.57 23.94 -14.25
C SER A 541 19.72 23.85 -12.98
N ASP A 542 18.56 24.49 -13.00
CA ASP A 542 17.66 24.63 -11.85
C ASP A 542 16.56 23.57 -11.89
N ILE A 543 16.50 22.77 -12.95
CA ILE A 543 15.53 21.69 -13.14
C ILE A 543 16.12 20.40 -12.58
N SER A 544 15.52 19.88 -11.51
CA SER A 544 15.82 18.52 -11.06
C SER A 544 15.31 17.52 -12.10
N ILE A 545 16.21 16.74 -12.71
CA ILE A 545 15.84 15.66 -13.63
C ILE A 545 15.99 14.33 -12.91
N VAL A 546 14.91 13.55 -12.84
CA VAL A 546 14.94 12.21 -12.24
C VAL A 546 14.41 11.21 -13.26
N PHE A 547 15.24 10.22 -13.59
CA PHE A 547 14.85 9.04 -14.37
C PHE A 547 14.58 7.89 -13.40
N TRP A 548 13.44 7.24 -13.55
CA TRP A 548 13.09 5.99 -12.87
C TRP A 548 12.97 4.86 -13.86
#